data_AF-A0A1G6M4M4-F1
#
_entry.id   AF-A0A1G6M4M4-F1
#
_cell.length_a   1.000
_cell.length_b   1.000
_cell.length_c   1.000
_cell.angle_alpha   90.00
_cell.angle_beta   90.00
_cell.angle_gamma   90.00
#
_symmetry.space_group_name_H-M   'P 1'
#
loop_
_entity.id
_entity.type
_entity.pdbx_description
1 polymer ?
#
loop_
_entity_poly.entity_id
_entity_poly.type
_entity_poly.pdbx_seq_one_letter_code
_entity_poly.pdbx_strand_id
1 'polypeptide(L)'
;MPGATIAVTEVVAALGRYVRANPQACDTLAGIAAWWLQPPTARSSPDVVSAALAALVASGEMECAFGPDGQTVYRAAKSAGHEGSQAEPPGS
;
A
#
# COMPACT_ATOMS: atom_id res chain seq x y z
N MET A 1 -6.55 7.68 -29.35
CA MET A 1 -7.08 7.19 -28.06
C MET A 1 -6.19 7.74 -26.95
N PRO A 2 -6.58 8.77 -26.19
CA PRO A 2 -5.80 9.15 -25.02
C PRO A 2 -5.90 8.02 -24.00
N GLY A 3 -4.75 7.49 -23.55
CA GLY A 3 -4.71 6.46 -22.53
C GLY A 3 -5.38 6.97 -21.26
N ALA A 4 -6.48 6.34 -20.85
CA ALA A 4 -7.19 6.72 -19.65
C ALA A 4 -6.23 6.66 -18.45
N THR A 5 -5.93 7.82 -17.87
CA THR A 5 -5.14 7.90 -16.64
C THR A 5 -6.00 7.31 -15.54
N ILE A 6 -5.57 6.20 -14.93
CA ILE A 6 -6.32 5.55 -13.86
C ILE A 6 -6.38 6.51 -12.67
N ALA A 7 -7.56 6.71 -12.09
CA ALA A 7 -7.73 7.60 -10.94
C ALA A 7 -7.14 6.97 -9.67
N VAL A 8 -6.64 7.80 -8.74
CA VAL A 8 -6.11 7.34 -7.43
C VAL A 8 -7.11 6.44 -6.72
N THR A 9 -8.40 6.79 -6.74
CA THR A 9 -9.49 6.02 -6.11
C THR A 9 -9.63 4.60 -6.66
N GLU A 10 -9.38 4.42 -7.95
CA GLU A 10 -9.49 3.13 -8.62
C GLU A 10 -8.26 2.26 -8.31
N VAL A 11 -7.08 2.87 -8.21
CA VAL A 11 -5.86 2.22 -7.70
C VAL A 11 -6.03 1.81 -6.23
N VAL A 12 -6.60 2.67 -5.38
CA VAL A 12 -6.93 2.36 -3.98
C VAL A 12 -7.84 1.14 -3.88
N ALA A 13 -8.93 1.11 -4.67
CA ALA A 13 -9.88 0.00 -4.66
C ALA A 13 -9.24 -1.32 -5.14
N ALA A 14 -8.41 -1.26 -6.19
CA ALA A 14 -7.70 -2.42 -6.72
C ALA A 14 -6.69 -2.97 -5.71
N LEU A 15 -5.86 -2.10 -5.12
CA LEU A 15 -4.88 -2.49 -4.10
C LEU A 15 -5.56 -3.05 -2.86
N GLY A 16 -6.60 -2.39 -2.33
CA GLY A 16 -7.35 -2.88 -1.18
C GLY A 16 -7.96 -4.27 -1.42
N ARG A 17 -8.49 -4.52 -2.63
CA ARG A 17 -9.00 -5.85 -3.01
C ARG A 17 -7.87 -6.89 -3.11
N TYR A 18 -6.74 -6.52 -3.70
CA TYR A 18 -5.58 -7.40 -3.86
C TYR A 18 -4.99 -7.80 -2.49
N VAL A 19 -4.82 -6.82 -1.61
CA VAL A 19 -4.28 -6.98 -0.26
C VAL A 19 -5.20 -7.81 0.63
N ARG A 20 -6.53 -7.61 0.54
CA ARG A 20 -7.50 -8.47 1.23
C ARG A 20 -7.46 -9.93 0.74
N ALA A 21 -7.25 -10.14 -0.56
CA ALA A 21 -7.13 -11.48 -1.12
C ALA A 21 -5.77 -12.13 -0.79
N ASN A 22 -4.73 -11.32 -0.62
CA ASN A 22 -3.36 -11.77 -0.35
C ASN A 22 -2.77 -11.04 0.87
N PRO A 23 -3.19 -11.40 2.10
CA PRO A 23 -2.74 -10.71 3.32
C PRO A 23 -1.23 -10.88 3.60
N GLN A 24 -0.59 -11.84 2.95
CA GLN A 24 0.86 -12.09 3.00
C GLN A 24 1.66 -11.33 1.93
N ALA A 25 0.99 -10.58 1.05
CA ALA A 25 1.66 -9.79 0.03
C ALA A 25 2.41 -8.61 0.68
N CYS A 26 3.69 -8.52 0.36
CA CYS A 26 4.59 -7.47 0.83
C CYS A 26 5.52 -7.14 -0.33
N ASP A 27 5.53 -5.89 -0.76
CA ASP A 27 6.36 -5.46 -1.88
C ASP A 27 6.67 -3.96 -1.79
N THR A 28 7.65 -3.50 -2.55
CA THR A 28 8.04 -2.10 -2.66
C THR A 28 7.06 -1.33 -3.53
N LEU A 29 7.06 0.01 -3.45
CA LEU A 29 6.28 0.88 -4.34
C LEU A 29 6.45 0.48 -5.82
N ALA A 30 7.69 0.22 -6.23
CA ALA A 30 8.02 -0.17 -7.60
C ALA A 30 7.42 -1.53 -7.98
N GLY A 31 7.49 -2.52 -7.09
CA GLY A 31 6.91 -3.85 -7.33
C GLY A 31 5.38 -3.82 -7.35
N ILE A 32 4.76 -3.08 -6.45
CA ILE A 32 3.30 -2.89 -6.40
C ILE A 32 2.80 -2.23 -7.69
N ALA A 33 3.46 -1.16 -8.13
CA ALA A 33 3.12 -0.46 -9.37
C ALA A 33 3.29 -1.35 -10.62
N ALA A 34 4.24 -2.29 -10.60
CA ALA A 34 4.57 -3.14 -11.73
C ALA A 34 3.75 -4.45 -11.80
N TRP A 35 3.43 -5.05 -10.64
CA TRP A 35 2.92 -6.43 -10.59
C TRP A 35 1.51 -6.56 -10.00
N TRP A 36 1.13 -5.70 -9.06
CA TRP A 36 -0.15 -5.85 -8.34
C TRP A 36 -1.33 -5.25 -9.11
N LEU A 37 -1.06 -4.27 -9.98
CA LEU A 37 -2.07 -3.62 -10.80
C LEU A 37 -2.22 -4.38 -12.12
N GLN A 38 -3.21 -5.28 -12.16
CA GLN A 38 -3.59 -6.06 -13.34
C GLN A 38 -5.02 -5.70 -13.80
N PRO A 39 -5.26 -5.59 -15.12
CA PRO A 39 -4.26 -5.67 -16.18
C PRO A 39 -3.33 -4.44 -16.17
N PRO A 40 -2.13 -4.49 -16.79
CA PRO A 40 -1.22 -3.34 -16.93
C PRO A 40 -1.78 -2.24 -17.86
N THR A 41 -3.11 -2.10 -17.89
CA THR A 41 -3.85 -1.15 -18.71
C THR A 41 -3.69 0.22 -18.09
N ALA A 42 -2.96 1.06 -18.82
CA ALA A 42 -2.57 2.41 -18.48
C ALA A 42 -1.46 2.47 -17.44
N ARG A 43 -0.31 2.97 -17.93
CA ARG A 43 0.84 3.47 -17.18
C ARG A 43 0.36 4.27 -15.96
N SER A 44 0.17 3.60 -14.83
CA SER A 44 -0.16 4.26 -13.57
C SER A 44 1.06 5.10 -13.23
N SER A 45 0.89 6.42 -13.17
CA SER A 45 2.00 7.29 -12.81
C SER A 45 2.45 6.91 -11.40
N PRO A 46 3.76 6.81 -11.12
CA PRO A 46 4.24 6.50 -9.78
C PRO A 46 3.65 7.42 -8.70
N ASP A 47 3.33 8.67 -9.04
CA ASP A 47 2.60 9.60 -8.16
C ASP A 47 1.20 9.12 -7.77
N VAL A 48 0.44 8.53 -8.71
CA VAL A 48 -0.92 8.01 -8.46
C VAL A 48 -0.86 6.80 -7.54
N VAL A 49 0.11 5.91 -7.77
CA VAL A 49 0.31 4.72 -6.93
C VAL A 49 0.79 5.13 -5.53
N SER A 50 1.70 6.09 -5.43
CA SER A 50 2.17 6.64 -4.16
C SER A 50 1.02 7.28 -3.37
N ALA A 51 0.20 8.11 -4.02
CA ALA A 51 -0.98 8.72 -3.38
C ALA A 51 -2.00 7.67 -2.92
N ALA A 52 -2.22 6.61 -3.72
CA ALA A 52 -3.12 5.52 -3.35
C ALA A 52 -2.61 4.71 -2.14
N LEU A 53 -1.32 4.39 -2.12
CA LEU A 53 -0.69 3.72 -0.99
C LEU A 53 -0.74 4.57 0.28
N ALA A 54 -0.45 5.88 0.17
CA ALA A 54 -0.56 6.80 1.29
C ALA A 54 -1.99 6.86 1.85
N ALA A 55 -3.01 6.86 0.97
CA ALA A 55 -4.41 6.81 1.39
C ALA A 55 -4.78 5.50 2.12
N LEU A 56 -4.29 4.36 1.64
CA LEU A 56 -4.52 3.05 2.27
C LEU A 56 -3.77 2.88 3.60
N VAL A 57 -2.59 3.49 3.72
CA VAL A 57 -1.86 3.54 4.98
C VAL A 57 -2.57 4.46 5.97
N ALA A 58 -3.05 5.63 5.52
CA ALA A 58 -3.82 6.54 6.35
C ALA A 58 -5.16 5.96 6.81
N SER A 59 -5.80 5.09 6.01
CA SER A 59 -7.03 4.38 6.41
C SER A 59 -6.77 3.17 7.31
N GLY A 60 -5.52 2.75 7.49
CA GLY A 60 -5.15 1.57 8.26
C GLY A 60 -5.43 0.24 7.54
N GLU A 61 -5.69 0.26 6.22
CA GLU A 61 -5.80 -0.96 5.41
C GLU A 61 -4.43 -1.53 5.03
N MET A 62 -3.41 -0.68 4.95
CA MET A 62 -2.03 -1.05 4.66
C MET A 62 -1.07 -0.46 5.69
N GLU A 63 0.12 -1.04 5.78
CA GLU A 63 1.21 -0.51 6.59
C GLU A 63 2.45 -0.32 5.69
N CYS A 64 3.18 0.76 5.92
CA CYS A 64 4.51 0.96 5.37
C CYS A 64 5.56 0.57 6.43
N ALA A 65 6.50 -0.29 6.06
CA ALA A 65 7.62 -0.69 6.90
C ALA A 65 8.93 -0.46 6.15
N PHE A 66 10.01 -0.20 6.90
CA PHE A 66 11.35 -0.20 6.34
C PHE A 66 11.87 -1.63 6.30
N GLY A 67 12.15 -2.12 5.09
CA GLY A 67 12.81 -3.38 4.88
C GLY A 67 14.26 -3.35 5.39
N PRO A 68 14.88 -4.52 5.60
CA PRO A 68 16.27 -4.62 6.07
C PRO A 68 17.28 -3.98 5.11
N ASP A 69 16.95 -3.86 3.83
CA ASP A 69 17.74 -3.19 2.80
C ASP A 69 17.59 -1.66 2.79
N GLY A 70 16.83 -1.08 3.74
CA GLY A 70 16.54 0.36 3.80
C GLY A 70 15.45 0.81 2.82
N GLN A 71 14.83 -0.11 2.08
CA GLN A 71 13.73 0.19 1.17
C GLN A 71 12.38 0.20 1.88
N THR A 72 11.48 1.12 1.51
CA THR A 72 10.10 1.11 2.01
C THR A 72 9.31 0.01 1.33
N VAL A 73 8.80 -0.92 2.13
CA VAL A 73 7.89 -1.99 1.72
C VAL A 73 6.49 -1.69 2.25
N TYR A 74 5.48 -2.05 1.46
CA TYR A 74 4.09 -1.92 1.84
C TYR A 74 3.47 -3.31 1.93
N ARG A 75 2.69 -3.53 2.98
CA ARG A 75 2.00 -4.80 3.24
C ARG A 75 0.58 -4.56 3.73
N ALA A 76 -0.23 -5.62 3.71
CA ALA A 76 -1.52 -5.60 4.39
C ALA A 76 -1.34 -5.17 5.84
N ALA A 77 -2.19 -4.26 6.32
CA ALA A 77 -2.32 -4.10 7.75
C ALA A 77 -2.81 -5.44 8.28
N LYS A 78 -1.99 -6.10 9.11
CA LYS A 78 -2.48 -7.18 9.95
C LYS A 78 -3.60 -6.51 10.73
N SER A 79 -4.86 -6.90 10.52
CA SER A 79 -5.95 -6.46 11.37
C SER A 79 -5.44 -6.68 12.78
N ALA A 80 -5.06 -5.60 13.44
CA ALA A 80 -4.54 -5.67 14.78
C ALA A 80 -5.73 -6.20 15.55
N GLY A 81 -5.74 -7.51 15.81
CA GLY A 81 -6.37 -8.00 17.01
C GLY A 81 -5.77 -7.11 18.08
N HIS A 82 -6.60 -6.19 18.54
CA HIS A 82 -6.35 -5.18 19.55
C HIS A 82 -5.26 -5.63 20.53
N GLU A 83 -4.01 -5.28 20.25
CA GLU A 83 -2.92 -5.41 21.20
C GLU A 83 -2.20 -4.07 21.13
N GLY A 84 -2.61 -3.24 22.09
CA GLY A 84 -2.13 -1.90 22.24
C GLY A 84 -0.62 -1.91 22.40
N SER A 85 0.08 -1.38 21.41
CA SER A 85 1.34 -0.72 21.72
C SER A 85 0.98 0.65 22.23
N GLN A 86 0.64 0.68 23.52
CA GLN A 86 0.87 1.82 24.38
C GLN A 86 2.26 2.35 24.03
N ALA A 87 2.29 3.56 23.46
CA ALA A 87 3.51 4.35 23.50
C ALA A 87 3.80 4.59 24.99
N GLU A 88 4.65 3.77 25.60
CA GLU A 88 5.30 4.10 26.86
C GLU A 88 6.23 5.29 26.57
N PRO A 89 5.96 6.49 27.11
CA PRO A 89 6.96 7.53 27.10
C PRO A 89 8.05 7.16 28.12
N PRO A 90 9.35 7.18 27.76
CA PRO A 90 10.40 7.00 28.74
C PRO A 90 10.50 8.25 29.61
N GLY A 91 10.18 8.09 30.90
CA GLY A 91 10.77 8.80 32.03
C GLY A 91 10.47 10.30 32.21
N SER A 92 9.95 10.65 33.39
CA SER A 92 10.75 11.23 34.49
C SER A 92 9.95 11.26 35.80
#